data_AF-A0A942MYT4-F1
#
_entry.id   AF-A0A942MYT4-F1
#
_cell.length_a   1.000
_cell.length_b   1.000
_cell.length_c   1.000
_cell.angle_alpha   90.00
_cell.angle_beta   90.00
_cell.angle_gamma   90.00
#
_symmetry.space_group_name_H-M   'P 1'
#
loop_
_entity.id
_entity.type
_entity.pdbx_description
1 polymer ?
#
loop_
_entity_poly.entity_id
_entity_poly.type
_entity_poly.pdbx_seq_one_letter_code
_entity_poly.pdbx_strand_id
1 'polypeptide(L)' 'MQKFRSGEVVLIAFPFANMEGMKRRPALVLLDTGNDDILVARITSQSK' A
#
# COMPACT_ATOMS: atom_id res chain seq x y z
N MET A 1 -14.48 -6.44 -8.44
CA MET A 1 -13.33 -5.80 -7.78
C MET A 1 -13.19 -6.30 -6.36
N GLN A 2 -11.96 -6.39 -5.88
CA GLN A 2 -11.68 -6.68 -4.47
C GLN A 2 -12.05 -5.44 -3.64
N LYS A 3 -12.78 -5.64 -2.54
CA LYS A 3 -13.09 -4.57 -1.57
C LYS A 3 -12.12 -4.65 -0.42
N PHE A 4 -11.54 -3.53 -0.04
CA PHE A 4 -10.63 -3.41 1.09
C PHE A 4 -11.33 -2.74 2.26
N ARG A 5 -10.95 -3.12 3.48
CA ARG A 5 -11.48 -2.49 4.70
C ARG A 5 -10.44 -1.58 5.32
N SER A 6 -10.88 -0.43 5.82
CA SER A 6 -10.00 0.42 6.63
C SER A 6 -9.46 -0.38 7.83
N GLY A 7 -8.15 -0.30 8.08
CA GLY A 7 -7.44 -1.10 9.08
C GLY A 7 -6.87 -2.43 8.58
N GLU A 8 -7.20 -2.86 7.36
CA GLU A 8 -6.61 -4.06 6.76
C GLU A 8 -5.14 -3.83 6.37
N VAL A 9 -4.30 -4.84 6.55
CA VAL A 9 -2.90 -4.81 6.09
C VAL A 9 -2.78 -5.62 4.81
N VAL A 10 -2.35 -4.96 3.74
CA VAL A 10 -2.18 -5.55 2.41
C VAL A 10 -0.73 -5.46 1.97
N LEU A 11 -0.32 -6.33 1.04
CA LEU A 11 1.02 -6.32 0.46
C LEU A 11 0.99 -5.65 -0.92
N ILE A 12 1.66 -4.51 -1.06
CA ILE A 12 1.66 -3.71 -2.29
C ILE A 12 3.07 -3.64 -2.88
N ALA A 13 3.19 -3.73 -4.20
CA ALA A 13 4.43 -3.47 -4.92
C ALA A 13 4.68 -1.96 -5.00
N PHE A 14 5.57 -1.43 -4.14
CA PHE A 14 5.96 -0.03 -4.19
C PHE A 14 7.14 0.16 -5.15
N PRO A 15 7.07 1.14 -6.07
CA PRO A 15 8.22 1.49 -6.90
C PRO A 15 9.34 2.10 -6.07
N PHE A 16 10.57 1.90 -6.52
CA PHE A 16 11.71 2.66 -6.02
C PHE A 16 11.64 4.11 -6.52
N ALA A 17 12.32 5.03 -5.82
CA ALA A 17 12.30 6.46 -6.17
C ALA A 17 12.93 6.74 -7.54
N ASN A 18 13.90 5.92 -7.97
CA ASN A 18 14.48 5.94 -9.31
C ASN A 18 13.60 5.25 -10.36
N MET A 19 12.43 4.71 -9.98
CA MET A 19 11.50 3.95 -10.83
C MET A 19 12.09 2.66 -11.46
N GLU A 20 13.32 2.29 -11.13
CA GLU A 20 13.98 1.08 -11.64
C GLU A 20 13.65 -0.13 -10.77
N GLY A 21 12.39 -0.55 -10.81
CA GLY A 21 11.89 -1.73 -10.12
C GLY A 21 11.00 -1.43 -8.92
N MET A 22 10.56 -2.52 -8.27
CA MET A 22 9.59 -2.45 -7.18
C MET A 22 9.94 -3.42 -6.06
N LYS A 23 9.52 -3.09 -4.83
CA LYS A 23 9.58 -3.98 -3.67
C LYS A 23 8.20 -4.10 -3.04
N ARG A 24 7.79 -5.34 -2.73
CA ARG A 24 6.58 -5.59 -1.96
C ARG A 24 6.76 -5.12 -0.52
N ARG A 25 5.88 -4.24 -0.03
CA ARG A 25 5.88 -3.77 1.37
C ARG A 25 4.45 -3.80 1.93
N PRO A 26 4.31 -4.07 3.23
CA PRO A 26 3.01 -3.96 3.88
C PRO A 26 2.52 -2.51 3.86
N ALA A 27 1.22 -2.35 3.70
CA ALA A 27 0.53 -1.08 3.72
C ALA A 27 -0.78 -1.22 4.48
N LEU A 28 -1.10 -0.24 5.33
CA LEU A 28 -2.37 -0.16 6.02
C LEU A 28 -3.39 0.53 5.12
N VAL A 29 -4.53 -0.11 4.88
CA VAL A 29 -5.65 0.49 4.15
C VAL A 29 -6.28 1.58 5.00
N LEU A 30 -6.36 2.79 4.47
CA LEU A 30 -7.02 3.94 5.10
C LEU A 30 -8.44 4.12 4.56
N LEU A 31 -8.58 4.05 3.23
CA LEU A 31 -9.84 4.24 2.51
C LEU A 31 -9.85 3.39 1.24
N ASP A 32 -10.92 2.61 1.07
CA ASP A 32 -11.31 2.09 -0.24
C ASP A 32 -12.21 3.14 -0.90
N THR A 33 -11.82 3.64 -2.06
CA THR A 33 -12.56 4.71 -2.75
C THR A 33 -13.82 4.22 -3.45
N GLY A 34 -14.04 2.89 -3.50
CA GLY A 34 -15.13 2.26 -4.23
C GLY A 34 -14.89 2.16 -5.74
N ASN A 35 -13.76 2.67 -6.23
CA ASN A 35 -13.26 2.47 -7.59
C ASN A 35 -11.93 1.67 -7.55
N ASP A 36 -11.13 1.71 -8.61
CA ASP A 36 -9.88 0.93 -8.70
C ASP A 36 -8.73 1.44 -7.81
N ASP A 37 -8.93 2.55 -7.09
CA ASP A 37 -7.94 3.17 -6.23
C ASP A 37 -8.20 2.91 -4.74
N ILE A 38 -7.10 2.76 -3.98
CA ILE A 38 -7.13 2.72 -2.52
C ILE A 38 -6.13 3.72 -1.94
N LEU A 39 -6.51 4.37 -0.84
CA LEU A 39 -5.60 5.17 -0.04
C LEU A 39 -4.97 4.30 1.04
N VAL A 40 -3.64 4.35 1.15
CA VAL A 40 -2.88 3.52 2.08
C VAL A 40 -1.78 4.30 2.80
N ALA A 41 -1.42 3.85 4.00
CA ALA A 41 -0.21 4.25 4.70
C ALA A 41 0.85 3.15 4.59
N ARG A 42 2.06 3.49 4.13
CA ARG A 42 3.17 2.53 4.03
C ARG A 42 3.67 2.12 5.42
N ILE A 43 3.81 0.82 5.66
CA ILE A 43 4.44 0.28 6.87
C ILE A 43 5.92 0.00 6.59
N THR A 44 6.81 0.42 7.50
CA THR A 44 8.25 0.21 7.42
C THR A 44 8.81 -0.23 8.77
N SER A 45 9.76 -1.17 8.77
CA SER A 45 10.50 -1.58 9.97
C SER A 45 11.71 -0.67 10.24
N GLN A 46 12.05 0.22 9.31
CA GLN A 46 13.13 1.18 9.46
C GLN A 46 12.62 2.40 10.25
N SER A 47 13.29 2.71 11.35
CA SER A 47 12.95 3.80 12.27
C SER A 47 13.74 5.10 12.04
N LYS A 48 14.49 5.18 10.93
CA LYS A 48 15.34 6.32 10.54
C LYS A 48 14.75 7.08 9.37
#